data_AF-A0A4Q1T9P9-F1
#
_entry.id   AF-A0A4Q1T9P9-F1
#
_cell.length_a   1.000
_cell.length_b   1.000
_cell.length_c   1.000
_cell.angle_alpha   90.00
_cell.angle_beta   90.00
_cell.angle_gamma   90.00
#
_symmetry.space_group_name_H-M   'P 1'
#
loop_
_entity.id
_entity.type
_entity.pdbx_description
1 polymer ?
#
loop_
_entity_poly.entity_id
_entity_poly.type
_entity_poly.pdbx_seq_one_letter_code
_entity_poly.pdbx_strand_id
1 'polypeptide(L)'
;MKRWLGISLLWALLAIPWTGQAETWREAFQYQVTQWAQELALQDPRFSPLLEASLNHQGLGPNSKQWLVTFSADNKHIGYMVVEEDPNGFALLEYGLGEYTLFDQETLDELQSNQQKISMHYSGLESVWLDEERIYDAKSGERYPLEAGIPKTDISSAVRKGALLHTAVNHESIPYEEGWIKPGEVIKQDVEFIDKMSQGEVAYIARLFQNTVTAPFKVVGYHHWEDQLFIELDDYGSRYIPFQYALQMGHFYE
;
A
#
# COMPACT_ATOMS: atom_id res chain seq x y z
N MET A 1 -37.57 -78.90 9.28
CA MET A 1 -36.42 -78.74 10.21
C MET A 1 -35.57 -77.57 9.72
N LYS A 2 -35.30 -76.59 10.61
CA LYS A 2 -34.07 -75.74 10.77
C LYS A 2 -33.24 -75.42 9.49
N ARG A 3 -32.76 -74.21 9.18
CA ARG A 3 -32.45 -72.93 9.87
C ARG A 3 -31.97 -71.94 8.76
N TRP A 4 -32.40 -70.68 8.76
CA TRP A 4 -31.59 -69.49 9.12
C TRP A 4 -30.27 -69.28 8.34
N LEU A 5 -30.28 -68.39 7.34
CA LEU A 5 -29.21 -67.48 6.89
C LEU A 5 -29.95 -66.23 6.40
N GLY A 6 -29.77 -65.03 6.92
CA GLY A 6 -28.55 -64.39 7.40
C GLY A 6 -28.43 -63.10 6.59
N ILE A 7 -29.21 -62.07 6.98
CA ILE A 7 -29.15 -60.72 6.42
C ILE A 7 -27.83 -60.10 6.88
N SER A 8 -26.91 -59.87 5.93
CA SER A 8 -25.75 -59.01 6.18
C SER A 8 -25.97 -57.66 5.51
N LEU A 9 -26.41 -56.70 6.32
CA LEU A 9 -26.22 -55.27 6.11
C LEU A 9 -24.72 -55.03 5.89
N LEU A 10 -24.33 -54.49 4.73
CA LEU A 10 -23.06 -53.78 4.61
C LEU A 10 -23.36 -52.29 4.55
N TRP A 11 -23.22 -51.64 5.70
CA TRP A 11 -23.09 -50.19 5.81
C TRP A 11 -21.75 -49.77 5.21
N ALA A 12 -21.75 -49.32 3.96
CA ALA A 12 -20.64 -48.56 3.43
C ALA A 12 -20.75 -47.12 3.97
N LEU A 13 -20.16 -46.87 5.13
CA LEU A 13 -19.79 -45.52 5.56
C LEU A 13 -18.76 -45.01 4.55
N LEU A 14 -19.18 -44.16 3.62
CA LEU A 14 -18.29 -43.29 2.88
C LEU A 14 -17.68 -42.32 3.90
N ALA A 15 -16.50 -42.67 4.41
CA ALA A 15 -15.59 -41.70 4.98
C ALA A 15 -15.22 -40.74 3.84
N ILE A 16 -15.91 -39.60 3.76
CA ILE A 16 -15.41 -38.47 3.00
C ILE A 16 -14.14 -38.06 3.74
N PRO A 17 -12.93 -38.21 3.16
CA PRO A 17 -11.76 -37.64 3.78
C PRO A 17 -12.00 -36.14 3.82
N TRP A 18 -12.14 -35.60 5.02
CA TRP A 18 -12.10 -34.16 5.23
C TRP A 18 -10.68 -33.73 4.89
N THR A 19 -10.42 -33.42 3.62
CA THR A 19 -9.21 -32.76 3.19
C THR A 19 -9.32 -31.30 3.61
N GLY A 20 -9.18 -31.05 4.91
CA GLY A 20 -8.79 -29.74 5.42
C GLY A 20 -7.36 -29.51 4.98
N GLN A 21 -7.17 -29.18 3.71
CA GLN A 21 -5.88 -28.78 3.17
C GLN A 21 -5.56 -27.45 3.85
N ALA A 22 -4.51 -27.42 4.67
CA ALA A 22 -4.05 -26.18 5.29
C ALA A 22 -3.77 -25.19 4.16
N GLU A 23 -4.47 -24.06 4.18
CA GLU A 23 -4.24 -22.96 3.25
C GLU A 23 -2.76 -22.59 3.31
N THR A 24 -2.08 -22.61 2.17
CA THR A 24 -0.68 -22.22 2.11
C THR A 24 -0.58 -20.72 2.38
N TRP A 25 0.56 -20.26 2.92
CA TRP A 25 0.81 -18.82 3.12
C TRP A 25 0.51 -18.01 1.85
N ARG A 26 0.85 -18.54 0.68
CA ARG A 26 0.64 -17.88 -0.62
C ARG A 26 -0.84 -17.74 -0.95
N GLU A 27 -1.64 -18.78 -0.69
CA GLU A 27 -3.09 -18.73 -0.91
C GLU A 27 -3.73 -17.70 0.01
N ALA A 28 -3.39 -17.72 1.31
CA ALA A 28 -3.91 -16.75 2.28
C ALA A 28 -3.50 -15.30 1.94
N PHE A 29 -2.24 -15.09 1.54
CA PHE A 29 -1.72 -13.79 1.13
C PHE A 29 -2.45 -13.26 -0.11
N GLN A 30 -2.54 -14.08 -1.16
CA GLN A 30 -3.22 -13.71 -2.39
C GLN A 30 -4.72 -13.47 -2.17
N TYR A 31 -5.37 -14.29 -1.35
CA TYR A 31 -6.75 -14.10 -0.95
C TYR A 31 -6.95 -12.74 -0.29
N GLN A 32 -6.14 -12.40 0.72
CA GLN A 32 -6.27 -11.15 1.46
C GLN A 32 -6.02 -9.92 0.57
N VAL A 33 -4.99 -9.95 -0.30
CA VAL A 33 -4.74 -8.89 -1.28
C VAL A 33 -5.93 -8.72 -2.23
N THR A 34 -6.50 -9.83 -2.70
CA THR A 34 -7.66 -9.80 -3.59
C THR A 34 -8.88 -9.21 -2.89
N GLN A 35 -9.09 -9.49 -1.59
CA GLN A 35 -10.16 -8.87 -0.80
C GLN A 35 -10.00 -7.34 -0.74
N TRP A 36 -8.79 -6.83 -0.45
CA TRP A 36 -8.58 -5.37 -0.46
C TRP A 36 -8.80 -4.76 -1.85
N ALA A 37 -8.35 -5.41 -2.92
CA ALA A 37 -8.59 -4.93 -4.29
C ALA A 37 -10.09 -4.91 -4.64
N GLN A 38 -10.87 -5.89 -4.16
CA GLN A 38 -12.33 -5.93 -4.32
C GLN A 38 -13.03 -4.80 -3.57
N GLU A 39 -12.66 -4.55 -2.31
CA GLU A 39 -13.21 -3.45 -1.52
C GLU A 39 -12.89 -2.09 -2.15
N LEU A 40 -11.65 -1.91 -2.62
CA LEU A 40 -11.23 -0.72 -3.35
C LEU A 40 -12.05 -0.52 -4.63
N ALA A 41 -12.15 -1.54 -5.47
CA ALA A 41 -12.89 -1.47 -6.73
C ALA A 41 -14.40 -1.24 -6.53
N LEU A 42 -14.96 -1.74 -5.42
CA LEU A 42 -16.38 -1.56 -5.09
C LEU A 42 -16.71 -0.10 -4.80
N GLN A 43 -15.82 0.63 -4.10
CA GLN A 43 -16.07 2.01 -3.68
C GLN A 43 -15.46 3.04 -4.64
N ASP A 44 -14.31 2.73 -5.23
CA ASP A 44 -13.61 3.58 -6.20
C ASP A 44 -13.38 2.80 -7.52
N PRO A 45 -14.19 3.06 -8.56
CA PRO A 45 -14.10 2.35 -9.84
C PRO A 45 -12.73 2.44 -10.53
N ARG A 46 -11.88 3.40 -10.17
CA ARG A 46 -10.49 3.49 -10.70
C ARG A 46 -9.67 2.25 -10.36
N PHE A 47 -10.03 1.53 -9.30
CA PHE A 47 -9.37 0.28 -8.88
C PHE A 47 -9.94 -0.97 -9.56
N SER A 48 -11.03 -0.87 -10.34
CA SER A 48 -11.63 -2.03 -11.04
C SER A 48 -10.64 -2.83 -11.90
N PRO A 49 -9.69 -2.19 -12.62
CA PRO A 49 -8.69 -2.92 -13.41
C PRO A 49 -7.80 -3.86 -12.58
N LEU A 50 -7.64 -3.62 -11.27
CA LEU A 50 -6.83 -4.48 -10.42
C LEU A 50 -7.41 -5.89 -10.27
N LEU A 51 -8.72 -6.06 -10.47
CA LEU A 51 -9.42 -7.35 -10.33
C LEU A 51 -9.08 -8.34 -11.45
N GLU A 52 -8.67 -7.83 -12.62
CA GLU A 52 -8.30 -8.64 -13.78
C GLU A 52 -6.77 -8.69 -13.98
N ALA A 53 -6.02 -7.98 -13.15
CA ALA A 53 -4.59 -7.83 -13.27
C ALA A 53 -3.83 -9.10 -12.90
N SER A 54 -2.66 -9.27 -13.51
CA SER A 54 -1.66 -10.20 -13.00
C SER A 54 -1.04 -9.64 -11.71
N LEU A 55 -0.88 -10.50 -10.70
CA LEU A 55 -0.33 -10.14 -9.40
C LEU A 55 1.07 -10.74 -9.25
N ASN A 56 2.04 -9.89 -8.91
CA ASN A 56 3.38 -10.31 -8.49
C ASN A 56 3.70 -9.75 -7.10
N HIS A 57 4.54 -10.42 -6.32
CA HIS A 57 5.00 -9.91 -5.02
C HIS A 57 6.50 -10.08 -4.83
N GLN A 58 7.13 -9.10 -4.20
CA GLN A 58 8.55 -9.13 -3.82
C GLN A 58 8.75 -8.67 -2.38
N GLY A 59 9.74 -9.24 -1.69
CA GLY A 59 10.09 -8.81 -0.34
C GLY A 59 10.81 -7.47 -0.35
N LEU A 60 10.44 -6.56 0.55
CA LEU A 60 10.95 -5.19 0.65
C LEU A 60 12.23 -5.04 1.48
N GLY A 61 13.02 -6.11 1.56
CA GLY A 61 14.30 -6.10 2.26
C GLY A 61 14.68 -7.46 2.85
N PRO A 62 15.94 -7.64 3.27
CA PRO A 62 16.39 -8.89 3.88
C PRO A 62 15.64 -9.18 5.18
N ASN A 63 15.04 -10.37 5.29
CA ASN A 63 14.22 -10.79 6.44
C ASN A 63 13.04 -9.85 6.75
N SER A 64 12.61 -9.03 5.78
CA SER A 64 11.42 -8.21 5.97
C SER A 64 10.19 -9.11 5.98
N LYS A 65 9.19 -8.70 6.77
CA LYS A 65 7.83 -9.23 6.66
C LYS A 65 6.96 -8.34 5.78
N GLN A 66 7.60 -7.53 4.95
CA GLN A 66 6.94 -6.50 4.16
C GLN A 66 7.10 -6.84 2.69
N TRP A 67 6.00 -6.75 1.96
CA TRP A 67 5.85 -7.23 0.61
C TRP A 67 5.32 -6.08 -0.25
N LEU A 68 5.99 -5.81 -1.35
CA LEU A 68 5.42 -5.02 -2.42
C LEU A 68 4.66 -5.96 -3.33
N VAL A 69 3.38 -5.70 -3.51
CA VAL A 69 2.52 -6.38 -4.46
C VAL A 69 2.28 -5.44 -5.62
N THR A 70 2.56 -5.90 -6.84
CA THR A 70 2.38 -5.12 -8.05
C THR A 70 1.29 -5.76 -8.91
N PHE A 71 0.39 -4.93 -9.42
CA PHE A 71 -0.67 -5.30 -10.33
C PHE A 71 -0.29 -4.85 -11.74
N SER A 72 -0.33 -5.78 -12.70
CA SER A 72 0.02 -5.49 -14.08
C SER A 72 -1.03 -5.98 -15.07
N ALA A 73 -1.33 -5.15 -16.07
CA ALA A 73 -2.14 -5.48 -17.24
C ALA A 73 -1.34 -5.14 -18.51
N ASP A 74 -1.39 -5.99 -19.54
CA ASP A 74 -0.64 -5.80 -20.80
C ASP A 74 0.86 -5.49 -20.60
N ASN A 75 1.49 -6.17 -19.63
CA ASN A 75 2.88 -5.97 -19.21
C ASN A 75 3.22 -4.57 -18.68
N LYS A 76 2.22 -3.78 -18.29
CA LYS A 76 2.39 -2.48 -17.63
C LYS A 76 1.89 -2.53 -16.20
N HIS A 77 2.58 -1.85 -15.30
CA HIS A 77 2.09 -1.63 -13.94
C HIS A 77 0.85 -0.73 -13.97
N ILE A 78 -0.17 -1.08 -13.19
CA ILE A 78 -1.41 -0.31 -13.09
C ILE A 78 -1.78 0.04 -11.64
N GLY A 79 -1.03 -0.52 -10.69
CA GLY A 79 -1.16 -0.21 -9.27
C GLY A 79 -0.28 -1.11 -8.42
N TYR A 80 -0.26 -0.84 -7.12
CA TYR A 80 0.50 -1.62 -6.15
C TYR A 80 -0.14 -1.57 -4.76
N MET A 81 0.29 -2.49 -3.89
CA MET A 81 0.02 -2.48 -2.46
C MET A 81 1.32 -2.79 -1.71
N VAL A 82 1.52 -2.15 -0.56
CA VAL A 82 2.53 -2.57 0.41
C VAL A 82 1.82 -3.26 1.55
N VAL A 83 2.23 -4.50 1.82
CA VAL A 83 1.58 -5.39 2.78
C VAL A 83 2.61 -5.85 3.80
N GLU A 84 2.28 -5.72 5.08
CA GLU A 84 3.04 -6.32 6.16
C GLU A 84 2.39 -7.64 6.62
N GLU A 85 3.23 -8.61 6.92
CA GLU A 85 2.87 -9.83 7.62
C GLU A 85 3.22 -9.70 9.10
N ASP A 86 2.26 -10.01 9.97
CA ASP A 86 2.44 -10.04 11.40
C ASP A 86 1.78 -11.29 12.03
N PRO A 87 1.89 -11.50 13.36
CA PRO A 87 1.31 -12.67 14.00
C PRO A 87 -0.21 -12.82 13.85
N ASN A 88 -0.93 -11.74 13.51
CA ASN A 88 -2.39 -11.73 13.37
C ASN A 88 -2.86 -11.84 11.91
N GLY A 89 -1.92 -11.92 10.95
CA GLY A 89 -2.21 -12.06 9.52
C GLY A 89 -1.49 -11.02 8.68
N PHE A 90 -2.18 -10.47 7.69
CA PHE A 90 -1.64 -9.45 6.80
C PHE A 90 -2.27 -8.08 7.09
N ALA A 91 -1.51 -7.02 6.86
CA ALA A 91 -1.92 -5.65 7.05
C ALA A 91 -1.50 -4.78 5.86
N LEU A 92 -2.46 -4.08 5.26
CA LEU A 92 -2.23 -3.12 4.19
C LEU A 92 -1.68 -1.82 4.78
N LEU A 93 -0.46 -1.47 4.37
CA LEU A 93 0.27 -0.28 4.84
C LEU A 93 0.10 0.90 3.90
N GLU A 94 0.06 0.65 2.60
CA GLU A 94 0.06 1.66 1.54
C GLU A 94 -0.46 1.02 0.25
N TYR A 95 -1.05 1.81 -0.64
CA TYR A 95 -1.41 1.36 -1.98
C TYR A 95 -1.44 2.52 -2.96
N GLY A 96 -1.43 2.22 -4.25
CA GLY A 96 -1.48 3.26 -5.27
C GLY A 96 -1.99 2.78 -6.62
N LEU A 97 -2.32 3.74 -7.47
CA LEU A 97 -2.74 3.53 -8.86
C LEU A 97 -1.78 4.25 -9.80
N GLY A 98 -1.60 3.66 -10.98
CA GLY A 98 -0.75 4.20 -12.03
C GLY A 98 0.47 3.34 -12.34
N GLU A 99 1.28 3.82 -13.28
CA GLU A 99 2.44 3.09 -13.79
C GLU A 99 3.67 3.17 -12.86
N TYR A 100 3.70 4.14 -11.93
CA TYR A 100 4.84 4.37 -11.03
C TYR A 100 4.63 3.64 -9.69
N THR A 101 5.44 2.60 -9.46
CA THR A 101 5.46 1.82 -8.21
C THR A 101 6.68 2.17 -7.37
N LEU A 102 6.65 1.86 -6.07
CA LEU A 102 7.88 1.84 -5.29
C LEU A 102 8.82 0.75 -5.83
N PHE A 103 10.11 1.02 -5.81
CA PHE A 103 11.15 0.05 -6.14
C PHE A 103 11.00 -0.58 -7.53
N ASP A 104 10.71 0.25 -8.54
CA ASP A 104 10.60 -0.23 -9.91
C ASP A 104 11.97 -0.66 -10.49
N GLN A 105 11.91 -1.62 -11.42
CA GLN A 105 13.12 -2.22 -11.99
C GLN A 105 13.88 -1.25 -12.91
N GLU A 106 13.21 -0.30 -13.55
CA GLU A 106 13.84 0.66 -14.46
C GLU A 106 14.76 1.61 -13.68
N THR A 107 14.25 2.18 -12.57
CA THR A 107 15.05 2.95 -11.61
C THR A 107 16.21 2.13 -11.08
N LEU A 108 15.99 0.85 -10.73
CA LEU A 108 17.06 -0.01 -10.25
C LEU A 108 18.17 -0.20 -11.30
N ASP A 109 17.79 -0.45 -12.56
CA ASP A 109 18.74 -0.67 -13.66
C ASP A 109 19.59 0.59 -13.93
N GLU A 110 19.00 1.79 -13.81
CA GLU A 110 19.72 3.06 -13.90
C GLU A 110 20.74 3.22 -12.76
N LEU A 111 20.33 2.91 -11.53
CA LEU A 111 21.17 3.01 -10.35
C LEU A 111 22.29 1.95 -10.31
N GLN A 112 22.04 0.74 -10.84
CA GLN A 112 22.97 -0.41 -10.81
C GLN A 112 24.05 -0.41 -11.92
N SER A 113 24.14 0.66 -12.71
CA SER A 113 25.14 0.81 -13.79
C SER A 113 26.60 0.52 -13.38
N ASN A 114 26.93 0.52 -12.08
CA ASN A 114 28.27 0.29 -11.52
C ASN A 114 28.48 -1.04 -10.77
N GLN A 115 27.63 -2.06 -10.92
CA GLN A 115 27.74 -3.38 -10.23
C GLN A 115 27.73 -3.32 -8.69
N GLN A 116 27.27 -2.22 -8.09
CA GLN A 116 27.12 -2.09 -6.65
C GLN A 116 25.84 -2.78 -6.17
N LYS A 117 25.89 -3.40 -4.99
CA LYS A 117 24.74 -4.04 -4.38
C LYS A 117 23.83 -2.97 -3.78
N ILE A 118 22.68 -2.78 -4.40
CA ILE A 118 21.62 -1.91 -3.89
C ILE A 118 20.59 -2.75 -3.13
N SER A 119 20.07 -2.22 -2.03
CA SER A 119 19.03 -2.85 -1.22
C SER A 119 17.80 -1.95 -1.07
N MET A 120 16.63 -2.56 -0.92
CA MET A 120 15.38 -1.87 -0.66
C MET A 120 15.21 -1.63 0.84
N HIS A 121 14.74 -0.44 1.21
CA HIS A 121 14.33 -0.12 2.57
C HIS A 121 12.99 0.62 2.54
N TYR A 122 11.92 -0.07 2.91
CA TYR A 122 10.58 0.52 2.96
C TYR A 122 10.35 1.31 4.25
N SER A 123 9.86 2.54 4.11
CA SER A 123 9.52 3.43 5.22
C SER A 123 8.47 4.47 4.82
N GLY A 124 7.45 4.04 4.05
CA GLY A 124 6.40 4.93 3.56
C GLY A 124 6.94 5.99 2.62
N LEU A 125 6.67 7.27 2.89
CA LEU A 125 7.18 8.42 2.12
C LEU A 125 8.71 8.52 2.12
N GLU A 126 9.38 7.89 3.09
CA GLU A 126 10.84 7.85 3.18
C GLU A 126 11.41 6.53 2.63
N SER A 127 10.66 5.80 1.79
CA SER A 127 11.18 4.56 1.20
C SER A 127 12.36 4.88 0.29
N VAL A 128 13.44 4.09 0.42
CA VAL A 128 14.70 4.39 -0.27
C VAL A 128 15.41 3.14 -0.80
N TRP A 129 16.10 3.31 -1.93
CA TRP A 129 17.19 2.44 -2.35
C TRP A 129 18.46 2.82 -1.59
N LEU A 130 19.13 1.81 -1.02
CA LEU A 130 20.36 1.97 -0.24
C LEU A 130 21.55 1.31 -0.96
N ASP A 131 22.58 2.12 -1.20
CA ASP A 131 23.96 1.73 -1.50
C ASP A 131 24.84 2.08 -0.27
N GLU A 132 26.08 1.57 -0.20
CA GLU A 132 26.99 1.74 0.95
C GLU A 132 27.22 3.22 1.33
N GLU A 133 27.12 4.14 0.37
CA GLU A 133 27.38 5.58 0.57
C GLU A 133 26.28 6.48 -0.02
N ARG A 134 25.13 5.92 -0.41
CA ARG A 134 24.11 6.69 -1.14
C ARG A 134 22.71 6.21 -0.80
N ILE A 135 21.81 7.18 -0.74
CA ILE A 135 20.39 7.01 -0.46
C ILE A 135 19.66 7.61 -1.65
N TYR A 136 18.76 6.84 -2.25
CA TYR A 136 17.94 7.30 -3.37
C TYR A 136 16.47 7.08 -3.05
N ASP A 137 15.62 8.01 -3.45
CA ASP A 137 14.17 7.86 -3.36
C ASP A 137 13.71 6.58 -4.07
N ALA A 138 12.82 5.82 -3.42
CA ALA A 138 12.36 4.53 -3.93
C ALA A 138 11.46 4.64 -5.17
N LYS A 139 10.90 5.82 -5.46
CA LYS A 139 9.95 6.01 -6.57
C LYS A 139 10.56 6.73 -7.77
N SER A 140 11.42 7.72 -7.53
CA SER A 140 12.00 8.59 -8.56
C SER A 140 13.48 8.32 -8.83
N GLY A 141 14.17 7.60 -7.93
CA GLY A 141 15.63 7.45 -8.01
C GLY A 141 16.41 8.72 -7.67
N GLU A 142 15.75 9.80 -7.22
CA GLU A 142 16.43 11.03 -6.80
C GLU A 142 17.40 10.75 -5.65
N ARG A 143 18.63 11.28 -5.74
CA ARG A 143 19.63 11.11 -4.69
C ARG A 143 19.37 12.07 -3.54
N TYR A 144 19.27 11.53 -2.32
CA TYR A 144 19.22 12.32 -1.09
C TYR A 144 20.61 12.63 -0.50
N PRO A 145 20.71 13.68 0.34
CA PRO A 145 21.91 13.95 1.15
C PRO A 145 22.20 12.77 2.10
N LEU A 146 23.47 12.51 2.40
CA LEU A 146 23.85 11.42 3.30
C LEU A 146 23.42 11.67 4.75
N GLU A 147 23.33 12.94 5.13
CA GLU A 147 22.88 13.41 6.44
C GLU A 147 21.43 13.02 6.74
N ALA A 148 20.65 12.70 5.70
CA ALA A 148 19.29 12.18 5.82
C ALA A 148 19.23 10.92 6.70
N GLY A 149 20.29 10.11 6.67
CA GLY A 149 20.36 8.84 7.38
C GLY A 149 19.38 7.80 6.85
N ILE A 150 19.45 6.57 7.39
CA ILE A 150 18.50 5.51 7.05
C ILE A 150 17.21 5.73 7.84
N PRO A 151 16.05 5.84 7.17
CA PRO A 151 14.75 5.99 7.82
C PRO A 151 14.43 4.85 8.76
N LYS A 152 13.64 5.11 9.80
CA LYS A 152 13.10 4.05 10.64
C LYS A 152 11.69 3.75 10.17
N THR A 153 11.43 2.48 9.85
CA THR A 153 10.09 2.02 9.52
C THR A 153 9.22 2.04 10.78
N ASP A 154 8.28 2.97 10.86
CA ASP A 154 7.27 3.03 11.92
C ASP A 154 5.90 3.39 11.32
N ILE A 155 5.31 2.43 10.61
CA ILE A 155 3.93 2.54 10.10
C ILE A 155 3.05 1.63 10.95
N SER A 156 2.50 2.20 12.02
CA SER A 156 1.63 1.47 12.96
C SER A 156 0.17 1.44 12.54
N SER A 157 -0.23 2.33 11.63
CA SER A 157 -1.58 2.43 11.06
C SER A 157 -1.71 1.57 9.81
N ALA A 158 -2.52 0.53 9.88
CA ALA A 158 -2.67 -0.43 8.78
C ALA A 158 -4.08 -1.05 8.75
N VAL A 159 -4.54 -1.45 7.57
CA VAL A 159 -5.83 -2.12 7.39
C VAL A 159 -5.61 -3.63 7.32
N ARG A 160 -6.13 -4.37 8.31
CA ARG A 160 -6.02 -5.84 8.33
C ARG A 160 -7.21 -6.49 7.63
N LYS A 161 -8.38 -6.09 8.09
CA LYS A 161 -9.70 -6.43 7.58
C LYS A 161 -10.56 -5.19 7.79
N GLY A 162 -11.54 -4.99 6.94
CA GLY A 162 -12.48 -3.90 7.05
C GLY A 162 -13.02 -3.53 5.69
N ALA A 163 -14.28 -3.13 5.65
CA ALA A 163 -14.87 -2.55 4.46
C ALA A 163 -14.30 -1.15 4.23
N LEU A 164 -14.17 -0.77 2.97
CA LEU A 164 -13.96 0.63 2.61
C LEU A 164 -15.33 1.33 2.73
N LEU A 165 -15.45 2.27 3.67
CA LEU A 165 -16.74 2.87 4.04
C LEU A 165 -17.06 4.12 3.21
N HIS A 166 -16.04 4.91 2.90
CA HIS A 166 -16.21 6.16 2.18
C HIS A 166 -14.97 6.48 1.34
N THR A 167 -15.19 7.11 0.21
CA THR A 167 -14.15 7.64 -0.66
C THR A 167 -14.56 9.04 -1.11
N ALA A 168 -13.59 9.94 -1.17
CA ALA A 168 -13.74 11.22 -1.86
C ALA A 168 -12.48 11.49 -2.67
N VAL A 169 -12.68 11.97 -3.90
CA VAL A 169 -11.61 12.16 -4.86
C VAL A 169 -11.85 13.48 -5.57
N ASN A 170 -10.87 14.36 -5.51
CA ASN A 170 -10.86 15.65 -6.18
C ASN A 170 -9.63 15.76 -7.11
N HIS A 171 -9.82 15.31 -8.36
CA HIS A 171 -8.82 15.40 -9.43
C HIS A 171 -9.00 16.64 -10.31
N GLU A 172 -9.51 17.76 -9.78
CA GLU A 172 -9.43 19.00 -10.56
C GLU A 172 -7.95 19.32 -10.85
N SER A 173 -7.58 19.12 -12.11
CA SER A 173 -6.26 19.38 -12.67
C SER A 173 -6.11 20.90 -12.80
N ILE A 174 -5.80 21.55 -11.69
CA ILE A 174 -5.28 22.91 -11.72
C ILE A 174 -3.78 22.77 -12.01
N PRO A 175 -3.26 23.41 -13.07
CA PRO A 175 -1.81 23.51 -13.29
C PRO A 175 -1.13 23.97 -12.00
N TYR A 176 0.11 23.55 -11.76
CA TYR A 176 0.91 24.05 -10.65
C TYR A 176 1.05 25.58 -10.75
N GLU A 177 0.09 26.32 -10.24
CA GLU A 177 0.15 27.77 -10.08
C GLU A 177 0.99 28.07 -8.83
N GLU A 178 1.82 29.11 -8.90
CA GLU A 178 2.62 29.56 -7.78
C GLU A 178 1.71 29.91 -6.59
N GLY A 179 1.94 29.29 -5.42
CA GLY A 179 1.25 29.65 -4.16
C GLY A 179 0.11 28.73 -3.70
N TRP A 180 0.05 27.47 -4.18
CA TRP A 180 -0.91 26.48 -3.70
C TRP A 180 -0.74 26.09 -2.22
N ILE A 181 0.46 26.26 -1.65
CA ILE A 181 0.66 26.14 -0.20
C ILE A 181 0.46 27.52 0.44
N LYS A 182 -0.64 27.66 1.18
CA LYS A 182 -0.88 28.84 2.02
C LYS A 182 -0.59 28.48 3.48
N PRO A 183 0.09 29.36 4.24
CA PRO A 183 0.17 29.21 5.68
C PRO A 183 -1.25 29.30 6.26
N GLY A 184 -1.77 28.17 6.73
CA GLY A 184 -3.13 28.04 7.29
C GLY A 184 -3.14 27.33 8.65
N GLU A 185 -4.33 27.03 9.15
CA GLU A 185 -4.48 26.18 10.33
C GLU A 185 -4.06 24.74 9.99
N VAL A 186 -3.30 24.12 10.90
CA VAL A 186 -2.81 22.75 10.70
C VAL A 186 -3.93 21.77 11.08
N ILE A 187 -4.35 20.98 10.10
CA ILE A 187 -5.34 19.93 10.27
C ILE A 187 -4.68 18.74 10.99
N LYS A 188 -5.32 18.21 12.04
CA LYS A 188 -4.75 17.13 12.88
C LYS A 188 -5.68 15.96 13.15
N GLN A 189 -6.95 16.06 12.75
CA GLN A 189 -7.96 15.05 13.07
C GLN A 189 -8.67 14.61 11.79
N ASP A 190 -9.02 13.33 11.72
CA ASP A 190 -9.68 12.71 10.57
C ASP A 190 -10.97 13.46 10.19
N VAL A 191 -11.81 13.80 11.17
CA VAL A 191 -13.09 14.51 10.95
C VAL A 191 -12.87 15.91 10.37
N GLU A 192 -11.86 16.62 10.87
CA GLU A 192 -11.48 17.94 10.38
C GLU A 192 -10.93 17.85 8.95
N PHE A 193 -10.07 16.86 8.68
CA PHE A 193 -9.55 16.62 7.34
C PHE A 193 -10.65 16.32 6.33
N ILE A 194 -11.60 15.45 6.67
CA ILE A 194 -12.73 15.10 5.82
C ILE A 194 -13.61 16.34 5.54
N ASP A 195 -13.89 17.15 6.56
CA ASP A 195 -14.65 18.40 6.39
C ASP A 195 -13.93 19.38 5.45
N LYS A 196 -12.62 19.58 5.64
CA LYS A 196 -11.81 20.48 4.80
C LYS A 196 -11.69 20.02 3.36
N MET A 197 -11.46 18.74 3.12
CA MET A 197 -11.47 18.15 1.77
C MET A 197 -12.82 18.32 1.05
N SER A 198 -13.93 18.46 1.78
CA SER A 198 -15.25 18.71 1.19
C SER A 198 -15.49 20.20 0.85
N GLN A 199 -14.74 21.10 1.46
CA GLN A 199 -14.90 22.56 1.33
C GLN A 199 -13.92 23.17 0.32
N GLY A 200 -12.78 22.53 0.06
CA GLY A 200 -11.75 23.06 -0.83
C GLY A 200 -10.54 22.13 -0.97
N GLU A 201 -9.41 22.73 -1.33
CA GLU A 201 -8.15 22.02 -1.49
C GLU A 201 -7.44 21.85 -0.13
N VAL A 202 -6.68 20.77 -0.01
CA VAL A 202 -5.78 20.55 1.14
C VAL A 202 -4.37 20.33 0.59
N ALA A 203 -3.42 21.07 1.13
CA ALA A 203 -2.00 20.87 0.85
C ALA A 203 -1.35 20.01 1.95
N TYR A 204 -0.40 19.17 1.58
CA TYR A 204 0.39 18.39 2.54
C TYR A 204 1.87 18.71 2.38
N ILE A 205 2.55 19.02 3.48
CA ILE A 205 4.00 19.25 3.49
C ILE A 205 4.64 18.20 4.38
N ALA A 206 5.37 17.27 3.77
CA ALA A 206 6.17 16.29 4.48
C ALA A 206 7.54 16.86 4.85
N ARG A 207 8.04 16.47 6.02
CA ARG A 207 9.36 16.77 6.56
C ARG A 207 10.12 15.47 6.76
N LEU A 208 10.65 14.98 5.64
CA LEU A 208 11.33 13.70 5.55
C LEU A 208 12.75 13.80 6.11
N PHE A 209 13.29 12.65 6.51
CA PHE A 209 14.65 12.42 6.98
C PHE A 209 15.06 13.38 8.10
N GLN A 210 14.32 13.35 9.21
CA GLN A 210 14.53 14.23 10.37
C GLN A 210 14.52 15.74 9.99
N ASN A 211 13.62 16.12 9.07
CA ASN A 211 13.48 17.47 8.49
C ASN A 211 14.59 17.91 7.52
N THR A 212 15.43 16.98 7.04
CA THR A 212 16.47 17.30 6.05
C THR A 212 15.88 17.55 4.66
N VAL A 213 14.73 16.94 4.36
CA VAL A 213 14.04 17.07 3.07
C VAL A 213 12.62 17.58 3.31
N THR A 214 12.21 18.61 2.56
CA THR A 214 10.83 19.12 2.59
C THR A 214 10.19 18.80 1.26
N ALA A 215 9.16 17.95 1.30
CA ALA A 215 8.47 17.46 0.12
C ALA A 215 6.99 17.92 0.15
N PRO A 216 6.61 18.87 -0.71
CA PRO A 216 5.23 19.30 -0.80
C PRO A 216 4.44 18.35 -1.72
N PHE A 217 3.27 17.91 -1.28
CA PHE A 217 2.34 17.06 -2.03
C PHE A 217 0.96 17.70 -2.15
N LYS A 218 0.34 17.51 -3.31
CA LYS A 218 -1.09 17.78 -3.48
C LYS A 218 -1.89 16.63 -2.88
N VAL A 219 -2.87 16.95 -2.04
CA VAL A 219 -3.85 15.97 -1.56
C VAL A 219 -5.02 15.96 -2.54
N VAL A 220 -5.25 14.83 -3.18
CA VAL A 220 -6.25 14.69 -4.27
C VAL A 220 -7.44 13.82 -3.87
N GLY A 221 -7.46 13.28 -2.66
CA GLY A 221 -8.54 12.43 -2.21
C GLY A 221 -8.25 11.74 -0.89
N TYR A 222 -9.16 10.87 -0.48
CA TYR A 222 -8.98 9.97 0.65
C TYR A 222 -9.92 8.77 0.57
N HIS A 223 -9.51 7.70 1.24
CA HIS A 223 -10.27 6.48 1.48
C HIS A 223 -10.41 6.26 2.98
N HIS A 224 -11.63 6.15 3.47
CA HIS A 224 -11.92 5.87 4.87
C HIS A 224 -12.34 4.41 5.03
N TRP A 225 -11.38 3.59 5.45
CA TRP A 225 -11.61 2.24 5.92
C TRP A 225 -12.20 2.29 7.34
N GLU A 226 -12.91 1.24 7.77
CA GLU A 226 -13.63 1.17 9.05
C GLU A 226 -12.97 1.93 10.22
N ASP A 227 -11.69 1.66 10.49
CA ASP A 227 -10.95 2.27 11.58
C ASP A 227 -9.76 3.14 11.10
N GLN A 228 -9.57 3.33 9.80
CA GLN A 228 -8.36 3.96 9.26
C GLN A 228 -8.66 4.88 8.08
N LEU A 229 -8.24 6.14 8.19
CA LEU A 229 -8.21 7.08 7.08
C LEU A 229 -6.90 6.94 6.29
N PHE A 230 -7.01 6.78 4.97
CA PHE A 230 -5.91 6.83 4.01
C PHE A 230 -6.07 8.08 3.17
N ILE A 231 -5.01 8.87 3.03
CA ILE A 231 -4.98 10.07 2.19
C ILE A 231 -4.35 9.79 0.84
N GLU A 232 -4.97 10.26 -0.23
CA GLU A 232 -4.46 10.17 -1.59
C GLU A 232 -3.57 11.39 -1.89
N LEU A 233 -2.29 11.15 -2.11
CA LEU A 233 -1.33 12.12 -2.61
C LEU A 233 -1.13 11.95 -4.11
N ASP A 234 -0.97 13.05 -4.83
CA ASP A 234 -0.36 13.02 -6.16
C ASP A 234 1.17 12.99 -6.01
N ASP A 235 1.73 11.80 -6.21
CA ASP A 235 3.16 11.48 -6.08
C ASP A 235 3.56 10.63 -7.28
N TYR A 236 3.63 11.24 -8.47
CA TYR A 236 3.73 10.54 -9.75
C TYR A 236 2.58 9.54 -9.95
N GLY A 237 1.35 10.02 -9.74
CA GLY A 237 0.14 9.20 -9.67
C GLY A 237 -0.37 9.02 -8.25
N SER A 238 -1.47 8.28 -8.09
CA SER A 238 -2.16 8.16 -6.82
C SER A 238 -1.36 7.33 -5.82
N ARG A 239 -1.10 7.90 -4.66
CA ARG A 239 -0.45 7.23 -3.53
C ARG A 239 -1.27 7.39 -2.26
N TYR A 240 -1.77 6.29 -1.74
CA TYR A 240 -2.57 6.24 -0.52
C TYR A 240 -1.72 5.81 0.66
N ILE A 241 -1.56 6.69 1.63
CA ILE A 241 -0.86 6.40 2.89
C ILE A 241 -1.80 6.64 4.10
N PRO A 242 -1.57 6.00 5.24
CA PRO A 242 -2.38 6.23 6.43
C PRO A 242 -2.24 7.68 6.92
N PHE A 243 -3.37 8.32 7.23
CA PHE A 243 -3.41 9.71 7.67
C PHE A 243 -2.59 9.94 8.96
N GLN A 244 -2.66 9.01 9.91
CA GLN A 244 -1.88 9.10 11.15
C GLN A 244 -0.37 9.02 10.91
N TYR A 245 0.06 8.20 9.95
CA TYR A 245 1.46 8.18 9.51
C TYR A 245 1.84 9.50 8.84
N ALA A 246 0.99 10.05 7.96
CA ALA A 246 1.23 11.35 7.34
C ALA A 246 1.36 12.49 8.38
N LEU A 247 0.55 12.49 9.44
CA LEU A 247 0.67 13.45 10.54
C LEU A 247 1.98 13.34 11.33
N GLN A 248 2.61 12.17 11.37
CA GLN A 248 3.93 12.00 11.98
C GLN A 248 5.02 12.59 11.09
N MET A 249 4.85 12.48 9.77
CA MET A 249 5.83 12.90 8.77
C MET A 249 5.69 14.37 8.37
N GLY A 250 4.56 15.02 8.65
CA GLY A 250 4.29 16.36 8.11
C GLY A 250 3.02 17.01 8.62
N HIS A 251 2.56 18.00 7.88
CA HIS A 251 1.39 18.79 8.22
C HIS A 251 0.48 19.02 7.01
N PHE A 252 -0.82 19.00 7.29
CA PHE A 252 -1.87 19.34 6.33
C PHE A 252 -2.32 20.79 6.56
N TYR A 253 -2.60 21.49 5.47
CA TYR A 253 -3.02 22.89 5.44
C TYR A 253 -4.22 23.06 4.51
N GLU A 254 -5.12 23.97 4.88
CA GLU A 254 -6.19 24.50 4.01
C GLU A 254 -5.66 25.55 3.01
#